data_AF-A0A7G9YWE8-F1
#
_entry.id   AF-A0A7G9YWE8-F1
#
_cell.length_a   1.000
_cell.length_b   1.000
_cell.length_c   1.000
_cell.angle_alpha   90.00
_cell.angle_beta   90.00
_cell.angle_gamma   90.00
#
_symmetry.space_group_name_H-M   'P 1'
#
loop_
_entity.id
_entity.type
_entity.pdbx_description
1 polymer ?
#
loop_
_entity_poly.entity_id
_entity_poly.type
_entity_poly.pdbx_seq_one_letter_code
_entity_poly.pdbx_strand_id
1 'polypeptide(L)'
;MLFGHSHLKQIHELLIREGKKEYNDLLQLRGYSDIRNLCLFIPHVLGSEAAVLIDDDEVFEDQGFMSKAKEFVGREVGGKAINAVAGYYLQPEKKVERNI
;
A
#
# COMPACT_ATOMS: atom_id res chain seq x y z
N MET A 1 -12.44 -6.76 4.93
CA MET A 1 -11.73 -7.62 5.90
C MET A 1 -10.88 -6.72 6.78
N LEU A 2 -10.84 -6.96 8.09
CA LEU A 2 -9.95 -6.24 9.01
C LEU A 2 -8.72 -7.11 9.29
N PHE A 3 -7.51 -6.60 9.01
CA PHE A 3 -6.27 -7.27 9.36
C PHE A 3 -5.76 -6.80 10.73
N GLY A 4 -5.11 -7.67 11.50
CA GLY A 4 -4.65 -7.33 12.85
C GLY A 4 -3.72 -8.39 13.43
N HIS A 5 -3.40 -8.24 14.72
CA HIS A 5 -2.38 -9.04 15.42
C HIS A 5 -2.60 -10.57 15.33
N SER A 6 -3.84 -11.04 15.41
CA SER A 6 -4.17 -12.47 15.27
C SER A 6 -3.81 -13.01 13.88
N HIS A 7 -4.14 -12.26 12.82
CA HIS A 7 -3.81 -12.64 11.45
C HIS A 7 -2.30 -12.57 11.20
N LEU A 8 -1.63 -11.54 11.72
CA LEU A 8 -0.18 -11.43 11.60
C LEU A 8 0.53 -12.62 12.27
N LYS A 9 0.07 -13.02 13.46
CA LYS A 9 0.61 -14.19 14.16
C LYS A 9 0.48 -15.46 13.33
N GLN A 10 -0.67 -15.68 12.68
CA GLN A 10 -0.88 -16.83 11.80
C GLN A 10 0.07 -16.82 10.60
N ILE A 11 0.30 -15.65 9.98
CA ILE A 11 1.26 -15.50 8.89
C ILE A 11 2.69 -15.78 9.37
N HIS A 12 3.09 -15.26 10.53
CA HIS A 12 4.41 -15.52 11.10
C HIS A 12 4.62 -17.00 11.42
N GLU A 13 3.62 -17.68 11.99
CA GLU A 13 3.66 -19.12 12.25
C GLU A 13 3.79 -19.93 10.96
N LEU A 14 3.08 -19.52 9.91
CA LEU A 14 3.19 -20.12 8.58
C LEU A 14 4.60 -19.95 8.01
N LEU A 15 5.13 -18.72 8.02
CA LEU A 15 6.47 -18.43 7.48
C LEU A 15 7.56 -19.19 8.24
N ILE A 16 7.45 -19.33 9.57
CA ILE A 16 8.35 -20.16 10.37
C ILE A 16 8.29 -21.62 9.93
N ARG A 17 7.09 -22.18 9.76
CA ARG A 17 6.91 -23.57 9.31
C ARG A 17 7.49 -23.83 7.92
N GLU A 18 7.43 -22.83 7.05
CA GLU A 18 7.97 -22.89 5.69
C GLU A 18 9.48 -22.55 5.62
N GLY A 19 10.16 -22.37 6.76
CA GLY A 19 11.58 -22.07 6.82
C GLY A 19 11.96 -20.65 6.38
N LYS A 20 11.00 -19.72 6.40
CA LYS A 20 11.11 -18.33 5.93
C LYS A 20 10.95 -17.30 7.05
N LYS A 21 11.45 -17.65 8.25
CA LYS A 21 11.28 -16.86 9.47
C LYS A 21 11.80 -15.42 9.31
N GLU A 22 12.85 -15.22 8.51
CA GLU A 22 13.48 -13.93 8.23
C GLU A 22 12.50 -12.89 7.67
N TYR A 23 11.42 -13.30 7.00
CA TYR A 23 10.43 -12.35 6.50
C TYR A 23 9.48 -11.83 7.58
N ASN A 24 9.44 -12.45 8.76
CA ASN A 24 8.64 -11.93 9.86
C ASN A 24 9.12 -10.52 10.23
N ASP A 25 10.42 -10.25 10.18
CA ASP A 25 10.99 -8.93 10.52
C ASP A 25 10.57 -7.83 9.52
N LEU A 26 10.12 -8.18 8.31
CA LEU A 26 9.58 -7.25 7.31
C LEU A 26 8.06 -7.02 7.45
N LEU A 27 7.38 -7.87 8.23
CA LEU A 27 5.93 -7.91 8.37
C LEU A 27 5.57 -7.66 9.82
N GLN A 28 5.49 -6.40 10.22
CA GLN A 28 5.21 -5.99 11.60
C GLN A 28 4.08 -4.96 11.65
N LEU A 29 3.24 -5.02 12.68
CA LEU A 29 2.23 -3.99 12.97
C LEU A 29 2.83 -2.79 13.73
N ARG A 30 4.09 -2.46 13.48
CA ARG A 30 4.82 -1.38 14.13
C ARG A 30 5.81 -0.75 13.17
N GLY A 31 5.85 0.57 13.15
CA GLY A 31 6.76 1.31 12.28
C GLY A 31 6.19 1.47 10.88
N TYR A 32 6.45 2.64 10.28
CA TYR A 32 5.83 3.01 9.01
C TYR A 32 6.18 2.06 7.86
N SER A 33 7.47 1.68 7.74
CA SER A 33 7.94 0.79 6.69
C SER A 33 7.27 -0.59 6.73
N ASP A 34 7.11 -1.16 7.92
CA ASP A 34 6.55 -2.51 8.07
C ASP A 34 5.03 -2.52 7.88
N ILE A 35 4.35 -1.46 8.33
CA ILE A 35 2.93 -1.24 8.02
C ILE A 35 2.73 -1.14 6.50
N ARG A 36 3.58 -0.36 5.79
CA ARG A 36 3.52 -0.26 4.33
C ARG A 36 3.79 -1.60 3.64
N ASN A 37 4.73 -2.40 4.15
CA ASN A 37 4.97 -3.76 3.63
C ASN A 37 3.71 -4.63 3.77
N LEU A 38 3.02 -4.57 4.91
CA LEU A 38 1.75 -5.29 5.11
C LEU A 38 0.66 -4.81 4.13
N CYS A 39 0.56 -3.49 3.89
CA CYS A 39 -0.37 -2.92 2.92
C CYS A 39 -0.12 -3.37 1.47
N LEU A 40 1.07 -3.86 1.14
CA LEU A 40 1.38 -4.48 -0.16
C LEU A 40 1.21 -6.00 -0.14
N PHE A 41 1.71 -6.65 0.92
CA PHE A 41 1.70 -8.09 1.07
C PHE A 41 0.27 -8.66 1.15
N ILE A 42 -0.60 -8.05 1.96
CA ILE A 42 -1.94 -8.58 2.21
C ILE A 42 -2.79 -8.56 0.93
N PRO A 43 -2.93 -7.44 0.19
CA PRO A 43 -3.69 -7.44 -1.06
C PRO A 43 -3.12 -8.41 -2.10
N HIS A 44 -1.79 -8.56 -2.16
CA HIS A 44 -1.15 -9.51 -3.05
C HIS A 44 -1.55 -10.96 -2.74
N VAL A 45 -1.48 -11.37 -1.46
CA VAL A 45 -1.90 -12.70 -1.03
C VAL A 45 -3.39 -12.96 -1.27
N LEU A 46 -4.22 -11.92 -1.17
CA LEU A 46 -5.66 -12.01 -1.45
C LEU A 46 -5.99 -12.01 -2.95
N GLY A 47 -5.00 -11.89 -3.84
CA GLY A 47 -5.23 -11.82 -5.29
C GLY A 47 -5.93 -10.54 -5.74
N SER A 48 -5.76 -9.43 -5.01
CA SER A 48 -6.31 -8.14 -5.39
C SER A 48 -5.61 -7.57 -6.63
N GLU A 49 -6.36 -6.94 -7.52
CA GLU A 49 -5.83 -6.34 -8.76
C GLU A 49 -5.03 -5.05 -8.49
N ALA A 50 -5.36 -4.34 -7.42
CA ALA A 50 -4.67 -3.13 -6.99
C ALA A 50 -4.79 -2.94 -5.47
N ALA A 51 -3.84 -2.22 -4.89
CA ALA A 51 -3.89 -1.74 -3.51
C ALA A 51 -3.86 -0.21 -3.52
N VAL A 52 -4.79 0.41 -2.78
CA VAL A 52 -4.82 1.86 -2.56
C VAL A 52 -4.48 2.09 -1.09
N LEU A 53 -3.36 2.76 -0.83
CA LEU A 53 -2.87 3.08 0.51
C LEU A 53 -3.29 4.52 0.83
N ILE A 54 -3.94 4.68 1.98
CA ILE A 54 -4.53 5.94 2.46
C ILE A 54 -4.07 6.10 3.91
N ASP A 55 -3.59 7.29 4.25
CA ASP A 55 -3.20 7.64 5.61
C ASP A 55 -4.44 7.94 6.46
N ASP A 56 -4.33 7.78 7.78
CA ASP A 56 -5.46 7.86 8.72
C ASP A 56 -5.92 9.30 9.00
N ASP A 57 -5.12 10.29 8.64
CA ASP A 57 -5.39 11.72 8.78
C ASP A 57 -5.90 12.40 7.50
N GLU A 58 -6.09 11.64 6.42
CA GLU A 58 -6.55 12.17 5.14
C GLU A 58 -8.08 12.23 5.01
N VAL A 59 -8.59 13.34 4.48
CA VAL A 59 -10.02 13.55 4.18
C VAL A 59 -10.21 13.77 2.68
N PHE A 60 -10.96 12.87 2.04
CA PHE A 60 -11.25 12.96 0.60
C PHE A 60 -12.61 13.59 0.36
N GLU A 61 -12.62 14.82 -0.14
CA GLU A 61 -13.86 15.55 -0.50
C GLU A 61 -14.39 15.15 -1.88
N ASP A 62 -13.50 14.70 -2.76
CA ASP A 62 -13.84 14.29 -4.12
C ASP A 62 -14.44 12.89 -4.15
N GLN A 63 -15.72 12.79 -4.45
CA GLN A 63 -16.43 11.52 -4.60
C GLN A 63 -15.84 10.62 -5.70
N GLY A 64 -15.12 11.20 -6.67
CA GLY A 64 -14.42 10.50 -7.73
C GLY A 64 -13.01 10.02 -7.35
N PHE A 65 -12.55 10.26 -6.11
CA PHE A 65 -11.16 9.98 -5.69
C PHE A 65 -10.71 8.56 -6.03
N MET A 66 -11.49 7.53 -5.71
CA MET A 66 -11.10 6.13 -5.96
C MET A 66 -10.95 5.80 -7.45
N SER A 67 -11.74 6.44 -8.32
CA SER A 67 -11.60 6.27 -9.77
C SER A 67 -10.33 6.95 -10.27
N LYS A 68 -10.03 8.15 -9.76
CA LYS A 68 -8.82 8.91 -10.11
C LYS A 68 -7.54 8.25 -9.62
N ALA A 69 -7.54 7.76 -8.37
CA ALA A 69 -6.38 7.09 -7.77
C ALA A 69 -5.93 5.85 -8.57
N LYS A 70 -6.87 5.16 -9.20
CA LYS A 70 -6.60 3.97 -10.03
C LYS A 70 -6.40 4.29 -11.50
N GLU A 71 -6.62 5.52 -11.94
CA GLU A 71 -6.77 5.87 -13.35
C GLU A 71 -5.63 5.33 -14.21
N PHE A 72 -4.39 5.49 -13.74
CA PHE A 72 -3.20 5.16 -14.51
C PHE A 72 -2.61 3.78 -14.21
N VAL A 73 -2.96 3.16 -13.08
CA VAL A 73 -2.43 1.84 -12.73
C VAL A 73 -2.84 0.82 -13.80
N GLY A 74 -1.88 0.05 -14.31
CA GLY A 74 -2.08 -0.93 -15.37
C GLY A 74 -2.10 -0.36 -16.79
N ARG A 75 -2.01 0.96 -16.98
CA ARG A 75 -1.82 1.55 -18.31
C ARG A 75 -0.38 1.40 -18.79
N GLU A 76 -0.18 1.55 -20.10
CA GLU A 76 1.14 1.61 -20.73
C GLU A 76 1.42 3.03 -21.24
N VAL A 77 2.60 3.57 -20.94
CA VAL A 77 3.08 4.86 -21.46
C VAL A 77 4.50 4.69 -21.98
N GLY A 78 4.69 4.90 -23.28
CA GLY A 78 6.01 4.76 -23.93
C GLY A 78 6.59 3.34 -23.81
N GLY A 79 5.77 2.30 -23.94
CA GLY A 79 6.21 0.90 -23.83
C GLY A 79 6.48 0.42 -22.40
N LYS A 80 6.09 1.19 -21.37
CA LYS A 80 6.27 0.84 -19.95
C LYS A 80 4.95 0.80 -19.23
N ALA A 81 4.70 -0.28 -18.49
CA ALA A 81 3.55 -0.42 -17.61
C ALA A 81 3.67 0.49 -16.37
N ILE A 82 2.58 1.15 -16.02
CA ILE A 82 2.46 1.93 -14.79
C ILE A 82 1.98 1.00 -13.67
N ASN A 83 2.92 0.54 -12.83
CA ASN A 83 2.62 -0.39 -11.73
C ASN A 83 2.17 0.30 -10.44
N ALA A 84 2.43 1.61 -10.31
CA ALA A 84 2.07 2.39 -9.14
C ALA A 84 1.85 3.86 -9.51
N VAL A 85 0.99 4.53 -8.75
CA VAL A 85 0.74 5.97 -8.85
C VAL A 85 0.85 6.54 -7.44
N ALA A 86 1.52 7.68 -7.30
CA ALA A 86 1.60 8.43 -6.06
C ALA A 86 0.70 9.68 -6.14
N GLY A 87 0.06 10.03 -5.03
CA GLY A 87 -0.61 11.32 -4.86
C GLY A 87 0.38 12.46 -4.67
N TYR A 88 -0.12 13.70 -4.71
CA TYR A 88 0.65 14.90 -4.39
C TYR A 88 0.00 15.63 -3.21
N TYR A 89 0.82 16.13 -2.29
CA TYR A 89 0.34 17.02 -1.23
C TYR A 89 0.00 18.39 -1.82
N LEU A 90 -1.22 18.86 -1.57
CA LEU A 90 -1.63 20.23 -1.87
C LEU A 90 -1.43 21.09 -0.63
N GLN A 91 -0.39 21.92 -0.62
CA GLN A 91 -0.29 22.98 0.38
C GLN A 91 -1.08 24.20 -0.09
N PRO A 92 -2.04 24.73 0.70
CA PRO A 92 -2.89 25.83 0.28
C PRO A 92 -2.16 27.10 -0.18
N GLU A 93 -0.86 27.26 0.10
CA GLU A 93 -0.10 28.47 -0.27
C GLU A 93 1.36 28.27 -0.77
N LYS A 94 1.77 27.07 -1.21
CA LYS A 94 3.10 26.91 -1.85
C LYS A 94 3.05 26.03 -3.11
N LYS A 95 3.76 26.50 -4.15
CA LYS A 95 4.01 25.76 -5.41
C LYS A 95 4.36 24.32 -5.09
N VAL A 96 3.68 23.40 -5.78
CA VAL A 96 3.89 21.94 -5.75
C VAL A 96 5.39 21.61 -5.66
N GLU A 97 5.85 21.20 -4.47
CA GLU A 97 7.15 20.56 -4.31
C GLU A 97 6.96 19.06 -4.55
N ARG A 98 7.45 18.59 -5.70
CA ARG A 98 7.61 17.15 -5.96
C ARG A 98 8.81 16.68 -5.14
N ASN A 99 8.55 16.08 -3.99
CA ASN A 99 9.57 15.29 -3.29
C ASN A 99 9.68 13.92 -3.96
N ILE A 100 10.76 13.74 -4.72
CA ILE A 100 11.26 12.44 -5.17
C ILE A 100 12.39 12.04 -4.24
#